data_AF-A0A5C1Q1L7-F1
#
_entry.id   AF-A0A5C1Q1L7-F1
#
_cell.length_a   1.000
_cell.length_b   1.000
_cell.length_c   1.000
_cell.angle_alpha   90.00
_cell.angle_beta   90.00
_cell.angle_gamma   90.00
#
_symmetry.space_group_name_H-M   'P 1'
#
loop_
_entity.id
_entity.type
_entity.pdbx_description
1 polymer ?
#
loop_
_entity_poly.entity_id
_entity_poly.type
_entity_poly.pdbx_seq_one_letter_code
_entity_poly.pdbx_strand_id
1 'polypeptide(L)'
;MKAKTGRPTFQLDKKRLKSVREEAKLTQAEVTRRAYALLDKSAKVDEAKTDEEKDEAKAKEEAATKHYQKIERTGRTSRAMAKALAEVLNTTVNVLQGEAPDKGPSLIESLERQFRHQLETGASPALQEALAQDALAQRGDPDPDPVRAFAEQVAKRIEYMQLGPPGGELARLVELTGWTEAQLMEPMSIDGHWFVMSMIHGGRRSEIVLGVDQVQLWIQDSLRDFCPGFHRVFGTDCAITLREELPWLHVEVQHPSIPAMRNTFSFVRCTPTPSGLHWVNPSWRDRFWLDDSLLDWAFIHANFVVGFDGQAVPSDMRALRLLIARRSDGEHLAVVKGNMEELPDDVLDNFKRQGESHDVVVSWIAAGLWEAVEPLLHDGPAEQWQVQQSGACIVIRRDASIRWEGPGRCVPVPSGEYVVQLVEQLGDGKFRRVPWRQSSAEKIAERLKQRLGEEAERNRV
;
A
#
# COMPACT_ATOMS: atom_id res chain seq x y z
N MET A 1 6.26 19.29 -43.16
CA MET A 1 6.30 19.89 -41.80
C MET A 1 7.43 19.23 -41.02
N LYS A 2 8.48 19.98 -40.64
CA LYS A 2 9.59 19.46 -39.84
C LYS A 2 9.09 19.15 -38.42
N ALA A 3 9.15 17.89 -38.00
CA ALA A 3 8.92 17.50 -36.62
C ALA A 3 9.98 18.17 -35.74
N LYS A 4 9.56 19.08 -34.84
CA LYS A 4 10.40 19.57 -33.75
C LYS A 4 10.66 18.38 -32.83
N THR A 5 11.79 17.72 -33.00
CA THR A 5 12.32 16.73 -32.05
C THR A 5 12.58 17.44 -30.73
N GLY A 6 11.59 17.40 -29.83
CA GLY A 6 11.76 17.84 -28.45
C GLY A 6 12.86 17.02 -27.78
N ARG A 7 13.69 17.70 -26.99
CA ARG A 7 14.76 17.07 -26.18
C ARG A 7 14.15 15.89 -25.39
N PRO A 8 14.80 14.72 -25.30
CA PRO A 8 14.30 13.61 -24.51
C PRO A 8 14.02 14.09 -23.08
N THR A 9 12.76 14.12 -22.69
CA THR A 9 12.35 14.50 -21.33
C THR A 9 12.63 13.33 -20.43
N PHE A 10 13.54 13.54 -19.47
CA PHE A 10 13.79 12.61 -18.39
C PHE A 10 12.65 12.73 -17.38
N GLN A 11 12.06 11.61 -16.97
CA GLN A 11 10.90 11.58 -16.09
C GLN A 11 11.34 11.12 -14.69
N LEU A 12 11.08 11.99 -13.70
CA LEU A 12 11.18 11.71 -12.28
C LEU A 12 9.80 11.38 -11.71
N ASP A 13 9.79 10.66 -10.59
CA ASP A 13 8.61 10.50 -9.76
C ASP A 13 8.38 11.81 -8.98
N LYS A 14 7.23 12.44 -9.21
CA LYS A 14 6.83 13.72 -8.62
C LYS A 14 6.68 13.62 -7.11
N LYS A 15 6.03 12.54 -6.64
CA LYS A 15 5.77 12.30 -5.22
C LYS A 15 7.10 12.06 -4.52
N ARG A 16 7.98 11.27 -5.14
CA ARG A 16 9.29 10.96 -4.56
C ARG A 16 10.21 12.17 -4.50
N LEU A 17 10.28 12.97 -5.56
CA LEU A 17 11.07 14.21 -5.56
C LEU A 17 10.62 15.19 -4.46
N LYS A 18 9.31 15.30 -4.24
CA LYS A 18 8.74 16.09 -3.14
C LYS A 18 9.10 15.52 -1.77
N SER A 19 8.90 14.21 -1.55
CA SER A 19 9.19 13.56 -0.26
C SER A 19 10.66 13.68 0.11
N VAL A 20 11.59 13.39 -0.82
CA VAL A 20 13.04 13.48 -0.55
C VAL A 20 13.47 14.91 -0.25
N ARG A 21 12.89 15.91 -0.92
CA ARG A 21 13.14 17.33 -0.59
C ARG A 21 12.72 17.65 0.84
N GLU A 22 11.54 17.19 1.25
CA GLU A 22 10.98 17.45 2.58
C GLU A 22 11.74 16.68 3.67
N GLU A 23 12.15 15.45 3.41
CA GLU A 23 13.07 14.65 4.25
C GLU A 23 14.40 15.37 4.46
N ALA A 24 14.97 15.96 3.40
CA ALA A 24 16.18 16.75 3.47
C ALA A 24 16.00 18.13 4.15
N LYS A 25 14.76 18.50 4.53
CA LYS A 25 14.39 19.80 5.12
C LYS A 25 14.81 20.99 4.26
N LEU A 26 14.77 20.84 2.94
CA LEU A 26 15.13 21.90 2.00
C LEU A 26 13.89 22.56 1.40
N THR A 27 13.92 23.88 1.32
CA THR A 27 12.92 24.64 0.57
C THR A 27 13.12 24.48 -0.94
N GLN A 28 12.07 24.73 -1.72
CA GLN A 28 12.16 24.72 -3.19
C GLN A 28 13.24 25.68 -3.71
N ALA A 29 13.37 26.86 -3.08
CA ALA A 29 14.39 27.85 -3.42
C ALA A 29 15.81 27.34 -3.14
N GLU A 30 16.04 26.71 -1.98
CA GLU A 30 17.36 26.18 -1.62
C GLU A 30 17.80 25.02 -2.52
N VAL A 31 16.89 24.08 -2.82
CA VAL A 31 17.19 22.98 -3.75
C VAL A 31 17.52 23.55 -5.14
N THR A 32 16.72 24.51 -5.60
CA THR A 32 16.94 25.17 -6.89
C THR A 32 18.31 25.83 -6.94
N ARG A 33 18.64 26.64 -5.93
CA ARG A 33 19.92 27.37 -5.86
C ARG A 33 21.10 26.41 -5.90
N ARG A 34 21.06 25.34 -5.08
CA ARG A 34 22.14 24.34 -5.02
C ARG A 34 22.25 23.53 -6.33
N ALA A 35 21.13 23.15 -6.93
CA ALA A 35 21.14 22.35 -8.17
C ALA A 35 21.60 23.17 -9.38
N TYR A 36 21.26 24.46 -9.43
CA TYR A 36 21.73 25.36 -10.48
C TYR A 36 23.21 25.74 -10.32
N ALA A 37 23.72 25.77 -9.09
CA ALA A 37 25.16 25.92 -8.84
C ALA A 37 25.95 24.73 -9.40
N LEU A 38 25.48 23.48 -9.20
CA LEU A 38 26.11 22.28 -9.77
C LEU A 38 26.05 22.21 -11.31
N LEU A 39 25.06 22.87 -11.92
CA LEU A 39 24.93 22.94 -13.37
C LEU A 39 25.71 24.09 -14.00
N ASP A 40 26.49 24.82 -13.21
CA ASP A 40 27.25 26.01 -13.62
C ASP A 40 26.33 27.08 -14.26
N LYS A 41 25.09 27.15 -13.76
CA LYS A 41 24.04 28.08 -14.22
C LYS A 41 23.66 29.11 -13.17
N SER A 42 24.26 29.08 -11.99
CA SER A 42 24.04 30.12 -10.99
C SER A 42 24.83 31.38 -11.39
N ALA A 43 24.11 32.49 -11.54
CA ALA A 43 24.73 33.81 -11.45
C ALA A 43 25.34 33.94 -10.05
N LYS A 44 26.64 34.21 -9.97
CA LYS A 44 27.30 34.59 -8.71
C LYS A 44 26.62 35.86 -8.20
N VAL A 45 25.85 35.75 -7.12
CA VAL A 45 25.17 36.92 -6.51
C VAL A 45 26.14 37.74 -5.66
N ASP A 46 27.23 37.13 -5.18
CA ASP A 46 28.12 37.77 -4.20
C ASP A 46 29.18 38.72 -4.82
N GLU A 47 29.18 38.90 -6.15
CA GLU A 47 30.11 39.81 -6.87
C GLU A 47 29.41 40.90 -7.71
N ALA A 48 28.09 41.06 -7.62
CA ALA A 48 27.34 42.06 -8.40
C ALA A 48 27.44 43.46 -7.77
N LYS A 49 28.05 44.40 -8.48
CA LYS A 49 28.44 45.73 -7.96
C LYS A 49 27.43 46.84 -8.29
N THR A 50 26.43 46.59 -9.13
CA THR A 50 25.45 47.60 -9.57
C THR A 50 24.00 47.17 -9.33
N ASP A 51 23.09 48.14 -9.18
CA ASP A 51 21.68 47.87 -8.86
C ASP A 51 20.92 47.18 -10.02
N GLU A 52 21.33 47.42 -11.27
CA GLU A 52 20.78 46.73 -12.46
C GLU A 52 21.17 45.23 -12.50
N GLU A 53 22.40 44.89 -12.09
CA GLU A 53 22.87 43.50 -12.02
C GLU A 53 22.17 42.70 -10.90
N LYS A 54 21.76 43.38 -9.81
CA LYS A 54 20.98 42.77 -8.72
C LYS A 54 19.57 42.40 -9.17
N ASP A 55 18.91 43.28 -9.93
CA ASP A 55 17.57 43.04 -10.44
C ASP A 55 17.55 41.89 -11.48
N GLU A 56 18.57 41.80 -12.34
CA GLU A 56 18.73 40.66 -13.25
C GLU A 56 19.01 39.33 -12.53
N ALA A 57 19.86 39.34 -11.49
CA ALA A 57 20.17 38.16 -10.70
C ALA A 57 18.92 37.62 -9.99
N LYS A 58 18.11 38.52 -9.41
CA LYS A 58 16.85 38.19 -8.76
C LYS A 58 15.83 37.62 -9.73
N ALA A 59 15.69 38.19 -10.93
CA ALA A 59 14.80 37.67 -11.96
C ALA A 59 15.20 36.25 -12.43
N LYS A 60 16.51 35.96 -12.51
CA LYS A 60 17.03 34.62 -12.85
C LYS A 60 16.73 33.60 -11.75
N GLU A 61 16.82 33.99 -10.48
CA GLU A 61 16.48 33.13 -9.34
C GLU A 61 14.99 32.79 -9.28
N GLU A 62 14.11 33.77 -9.52
CA GLU A 62 12.67 33.55 -9.62
C GLU A 62 12.31 32.61 -10.79
N ALA A 63 12.96 32.78 -11.94
CA ALA A 63 12.77 31.91 -13.09
C ALA A 63 13.26 30.47 -12.83
N ALA A 64 14.39 30.31 -12.14
CA ALA A 64 14.90 29.01 -11.74
C ALA A 64 13.96 28.32 -10.74
N THR A 65 13.41 29.05 -9.77
CA THR A 65 12.48 28.53 -8.78
C THR A 65 11.17 28.09 -9.44
N LYS A 66 10.62 28.88 -10.37
CA LYS A 66 9.45 28.49 -11.19
C LYS A 66 9.73 27.24 -12.03
N HIS A 67 10.95 27.09 -12.54
CA HIS A 67 11.33 25.89 -13.27
C HIS A 67 11.36 24.66 -12.37
N TYR A 68 11.93 24.75 -11.16
CA TYR A 68 11.89 23.66 -10.18
C TYR A 68 10.46 23.30 -9.77
N GLN A 69 9.61 24.29 -9.49
CA GLN A 69 8.18 24.07 -9.21
C GLN A 69 7.48 23.31 -10.34
N LYS A 70 7.81 23.63 -11.61
CA LYS A 70 7.32 22.89 -12.76
C LYS A 70 7.86 21.45 -12.80
N ILE A 71 9.13 21.22 -12.44
CA ILE A 71 9.71 19.89 -12.34
C ILE A 71 8.99 19.08 -11.25
N GLU A 72 8.79 19.63 -10.05
CA GLU A 72 8.07 18.95 -8.96
C GLU A 72 6.62 18.62 -9.36
N ARG A 73 5.94 19.52 -10.09
CA ARG A 73 4.57 19.28 -10.58
C ARG A 73 4.47 18.26 -11.73
N THR A 74 5.45 18.23 -12.63
CA THR A 74 5.36 17.47 -13.88
C THR A 74 6.27 16.24 -13.93
N GLY A 75 7.27 16.17 -13.07
CA GLY A 75 8.35 15.19 -13.07
C GLY A 75 9.27 15.29 -14.29
N ARG A 76 8.98 16.18 -15.25
CA ARG A 76 9.71 16.29 -16.51
C ARG A 76 10.90 17.21 -16.34
N THR A 77 12.09 16.69 -16.59
CA THR A 77 13.33 17.45 -16.53
C THR A 77 14.36 16.94 -17.54
N SER A 78 15.56 17.50 -17.52
CA SER A 78 16.70 16.96 -18.26
C SER A 78 17.50 16.00 -17.38
N ARG A 79 18.17 15.01 -17.95
CA ARG A 79 19.02 14.07 -17.19
C ARG A 79 20.13 14.78 -16.39
N ALA A 80 20.66 15.88 -16.90
CA ALA A 80 21.65 16.70 -16.19
C ALA A 80 21.05 17.34 -14.93
N MET A 81 19.86 17.94 -15.05
CA MET A 81 19.15 18.48 -13.90
C MET A 81 18.73 17.40 -12.91
N ALA A 82 18.31 16.22 -13.38
CA ALA A 82 18.02 15.09 -12.50
C ALA A 82 19.24 14.63 -11.68
N LYS A 83 20.43 14.60 -12.30
CA LYS A 83 21.70 14.31 -11.59
C LYS A 83 22.03 15.38 -10.55
N ALA A 84 21.94 16.66 -10.91
CA ALA A 84 22.18 17.75 -9.98
C ALA A 84 21.20 17.74 -8.80
N LEU A 85 19.92 17.44 -9.04
CA LEU A 85 18.93 17.28 -7.98
C LEU A 85 19.24 16.08 -7.08
N ALA A 86 19.65 14.94 -7.65
CA ALA A 86 20.04 13.78 -6.87
C ALA A 86 21.22 14.08 -5.94
N GLU A 87 22.24 14.78 -6.46
CA GLU A 87 23.42 15.17 -5.69
C GLU A 87 23.08 16.17 -4.56
N VAL A 88 22.26 17.19 -4.83
CA VAL A 88 21.81 18.15 -3.80
C VAL A 88 21.01 17.49 -2.70
N LEU A 89 20.20 16.50 -3.06
CA LEU A 89 19.34 15.76 -2.15
C LEU A 89 20.06 14.55 -1.53
N ASN A 90 21.37 14.40 -1.78
CA ASN A 90 22.20 13.29 -1.30
C ASN A 90 21.58 11.91 -1.57
N THR A 91 21.08 11.72 -2.79
CA THR A 91 20.41 10.51 -3.25
C THR A 91 20.86 10.15 -4.67
N THR A 92 20.30 9.08 -5.25
CA THR A 92 20.60 8.70 -6.63
C THR A 92 19.46 9.11 -7.58
N VAL A 93 19.79 9.23 -8.87
CA VAL A 93 18.77 9.54 -9.89
C VAL A 93 17.68 8.46 -9.92
N ASN A 94 18.08 7.20 -9.76
CA ASN A 94 17.17 6.07 -9.70
C ASN A 94 16.15 6.21 -8.56
N VAL A 95 16.60 6.67 -7.39
CA VAL A 95 15.69 6.94 -6.26
C VAL A 95 14.72 8.05 -6.59
N LEU A 96 15.17 9.13 -7.26
CA LEU A 96 14.27 10.17 -7.74
C LEU A 96 13.32 9.70 -8.86
N GLN A 97 13.60 8.57 -9.50
CA GLN A 97 12.71 7.90 -10.45
C GLN A 97 11.73 6.92 -9.80
N GLY A 98 11.84 6.71 -8.48
CA GLY A 98 10.95 5.83 -7.71
C GLY A 98 11.60 4.51 -7.28
N GLU A 99 12.87 4.26 -7.60
CA GLU A 99 13.59 3.08 -7.08
C GLU A 99 13.86 3.21 -5.57
N ALA A 100 14.04 2.06 -4.92
CA ALA A 100 14.39 2.01 -3.51
C ALA A 100 15.74 2.75 -3.26
N PRO A 101 15.85 3.55 -2.19
CA PRO A 101 17.15 4.09 -1.78
C PRO A 101 18.15 2.98 -1.52
N ASP A 102 19.44 3.25 -1.81
CA ASP A 102 20.53 2.38 -1.40
C ASP A 102 20.37 2.09 0.10
N LYS A 103 20.43 0.81 0.46
CA LYS A 103 20.24 0.39 1.85
C LYS A 103 21.27 1.10 2.72
N GLY A 104 20.81 1.89 3.68
CA GLY A 104 21.67 2.42 4.74
C GLY A 104 22.36 1.28 5.51
N PRO A 105 23.32 1.59 6.41
CA PRO A 105 23.98 0.57 7.20
C PRO A 105 22.94 -0.28 7.93
N SER A 106 22.92 -1.57 7.62
CA SER A 106 21.97 -2.51 8.19
C SER A 106 22.45 -2.94 9.57
N LEU A 107 21.59 -2.79 10.58
CA LEU A 107 21.84 -3.31 11.93
C LEU A 107 22.14 -4.81 11.87
N ILE A 108 21.40 -5.55 11.05
CA ILE A 108 21.58 -6.99 10.84
C ILE A 108 22.97 -7.27 10.26
N GLU A 109 23.39 -6.55 9.21
CA GLU A 109 24.71 -6.79 8.58
C GLU A 109 25.86 -6.41 9.52
N SER A 110 25.67 -5.38 10.33
CA SER A 110 26.65 -4.96 11.33
C SER A 110 26.80 -5.99 12.45
N LEU A 111 25.68 -6.54 12.94
CA LEU A 111 25.66 -7.63 13.92
C LEU A 111 26.21 -8.93 13.34
N GLU A 112 25.84 -9.29 12.11
CA GLU A 112 26.35 -10.47 11.42
C GLU A 112 27.88 -10.41 11.31
N ARG A 113 28.42 -9.28 10.86
CA ARG A 113 29.88 -9.06 10.78
C ARG A 113 30.54 -9.16 12.15
N GLN A 114 29.93 -8.56 13.17
CA GLN A 114 30.43 -8.61 14.55
C GLN A 114 30.44 -10.05 15.09
N PHE A 115 29.36 -10.80 14.89
CA PHE A 115 29.25 -12.19 15.34
C PHE A 115 30.25 -13.10 14.65
N ARG A 116 30.39 -12.99 13.32
CA ARG A 116 31.40 -13.76 12.57
C ARG A 116 32.80 -13.47 13.11
N HIS A 117 33.13 -12.20 13.32
CA HIS A 117 34.43 -11.81 13.87
C HIS A 117 34.67 -12.40 15.27
N GLN A 118 33.69 -12.34 16.17
CA GLN A 118 33.83 -12.89 17.53
C GLN A 118 33.97 -14.41 17.55
N LEU A 119 33.30 -15.11 16.63
CA LEU A 119 33.42 -16.55 16.48
C LEU A 119 34.82 -16.95 15.96
N GLU A 120 35.37 -16.21 15.01
CA GLU A 120 36.72 -16.41 14.47
C GLU A 120 37.80 -16.20 15.54
N THR A 121 37.64 -15.18 16.40
CA THR A 121 38.60 -14.85 17.45
C THR A 121 38.37 -15.60 18.75
N GLY A 122 37.27 -16.36 18.88
CA GLY A 122 36.88 -17.05 20.12
C GLY A 122 36.58 -16.09 21.29
N ALA A 123 36.16 -14.85 20.99
CA ALA A 123 36.10 -13.77 21.97
C ALA A 123 34.83 -13.77 22.84
N SER A 124 33.77 -14.51 22.45
CA SER A 124 32.49 -14.53 23.18
C SER A 124 31.96 -15.96 23.36
N PRO A 125 32.20 -16.58 24.54
CA PRO A 125 31.58 -17.85 24.91
C PRO A 125 30.06 -17.77 24.94
N ALA A 126 29.50 -16.63 25.35
CA ALA A 126 28.06 -16.39 25.41
C ALA A 126 27.40 -16.47 24.02
N LEU A 127 28.06 -15.94 22.97
CA LEU A 127 27.58 -16.04 21.59
C LEU A 127 27.57 -17.49 21.09
N GLN A 128 28.63 -18.25 21.40
CA GLN A 128 28.71 -19.67 21.01
C GLN A 128 27.62 -20.51 21.66
N GLU A 129 27.39 -20.30 22.96
CA GLU A 129 26.32 -20.98 23.69
C GLU A 129 24.94 -20.59 23.14
N ALA A 130 24.69 -19.31 22.91
CA ALA A 130 23.41 -18.84 22.39
C ALA A 130 23.11 -19.38 20.98
N LEU A 131 24.10 -19.45 20.09
CA LEU A 131 23.95 -20.08 18.77
C LEU A 131 23.69 -21.58 18.87
N ALA A 132 24.35 -22.28 19.80
CA ALA A 132 24.09 -23.69 20.03
C ALA A 132 22.67 -23.94 20.55
N GLN A 133 22.18 -23.08 21.46
CA GLN A 133 20.81 -23.13 21.95
C GLN A 133 19.78 -22.81 20.86
N ASP A 134 20.03 -21.81 20.02
CA ASP A 134 19.16 -21.47 18.88
C ASP A 134 19.08 -22.64 17.89
N ALA A 135 20.22 -23.25 17.53
CA ALA A 135 20.27 -24.43 16.68
C ALA A 135 19.48 -25.62 17.24
N LEU A 136 19.47 -25.80 18.58
CA LEU A 136 18.66 -26.83 19.24
C LEU A 136 17.17 -26.50 19.27
N ALA A 137 16.81 -25.21 19.27
CA ALA A 137 15.42 -24.73 19.33
C ALA A 137 14.74 -24.73 17.95
N GLN A 138 15.50 -24.66 16.85
CA GLN A 138 14.97 -24.72 15.50
C GLN A 138 14.29 -26.08 15.23
N ARG A 139 13.00 -26.05 14.92
CA ARG A 139 12.22 -27.22 14.48
C ARG A 139 12.18 -27.24 12.95
N GLY A 140 13.09 -27.97 12.32
CA GLY A 140 13.12 -28.11 10.87
C GLY A 140 14.52 -28.30 10.31
N ASP A 141 14.67 -28.10 9.00
CA ASP A 141 15.99 -28.05 8.38
C ASP A 141 16.78 -26.84 8.92
N PRO A 142 18.07 -27.00 9.26
CA PRO A 142 18.90 -25.91 9.73
C PRO A 142 18.94 -24.77 8.72
N ASP A 143 18.89 -23.53 9.19
CA ASP A 143 19.04 -22.36 8.32
C ASP A 143 20.40 -22.45 7.56
N PRO A 144 20.43 -22.22 6.23
CA PRO A 144 21.67 -22.22 5.46
C PRO A 144 22.70 -21.20 5.96
N ASP A 145 22.27 -20.14 6.66
CA ASP A 145 23.15 -19.16 7.30
C ASP A 145 22.72 -18.85 8.75
N PRO A 146 23.08 -19.72 9.72
CA PRO A 146 22.60 -19.61 11.09
C PRO A 146 23.07 -18.33 11.80
N VAL A 147 24.24 -17.79 11.41
CA VAL A 147 24.76 -16.55 12.01
C VAL A 147 23.93 -15.35 11.58
N ARG A 148 23.52 -15.29 10.31
CA ARG A 148 22.66 -14.24 9.80
C ARG A 148 21.26 -14.31 10.42
N ALA A 149 20.66 -15.50 10.45
CA ALA A 149 19.35 -15.69 11.08
C ALA A 149 19.38 -15.25 12.56
N PHE A 150 20.43 -15.62 13.29
CA PHE A 150 20.61 -15.18 14.68
C PHE A 150 20.82 -13.66 14.80
N ALA A 151 21.58 -13.04 13.89
CA ALA A 151 21.73 -11.58 13.82
C ALA A 151 20.38 -10.88 13.62
N GLU A 152 19.49 -11.41 12.79
CA GLU A 152 18.14 -10.87 12.62
C GLU A 152 17.31 -10.95 13.91
N GLN A 153 17.38 -12.07 14.64
CA GLN A 153 16.71 -12.22 15.93
C GLN A 153 17.24 -11.23 16.97
N VAL A 154 18.57 -11.10 17.09
CA VAL A 154 19.20 -10.17 18.05
C VAL A 154 18.89 -8.72 17.69
N ALA A 155 18.91 -8.38 16.41
CA ALA A 155 18.57 -7.04 15.94
C ALA A 155 17.14 -6.65 16.34
N LYS A 156 16.15 -7.56 16.21
CA LYS A 156 14.78 -7.34 16.67
C LYS A 156 14.68 -7.17 18.19
N ARG A 157 15.48 -7.91 18.96
CA ARG A 157 15.55 -7.75 20.42
C ARG A 157 16.12 -6.40 20.82
N ILE A 158 17.16 -5.92 20.13
CA ILE A 158 17.74 -4.59 20.32
C ILE A 158 16.68 -3.53 20.05
N GLU A 159 15.98 -3.61 18.91
CA GLU A 159 14.93 -2.66 18.57
C GLU A 159 13.83 -2.63 19.65
N TYR A 160 13.31 -3.78 20.06
CA TYR A 160 12.31 -3.88 21.13
C TYR A 160 12.80 -3.26 22.46
N MET A 161 14.06 -3.50 22.83
CA MET A 161 14.65 -2.99 24.07
C MET A 161 14.73 -1.47 24.12
N GLN A 162 14.83 -0.80 22.96
CA GLN A 162 14.92 0.67 22.89
C GLN A 162 13.67 1.41 23.42
N LEU A 163 12.48 0.78 23.43
CA LEU A 163 11.28 1.37 24.02
C LEU A 163 11.22 1.25 25.55
N GLY A 164 11.93 0.29 26.12
CA GLY A 164 11.88 0.00 27.55
C GLY A 164 12.52 -1.36 27.82
N PRO A 165 13.68 -1.41 28.49
CA PRO A 165 14.39 -2.66 28.70
C PRO A 165 13.62 -3.55 29.70
N PRO A 166 13.29 -4.80 29.36
CA PRO A 166 13.01 -5.79 30.37
C PRO A 166 14.26 -5.93 31.26
N GLY A 167 14.07 -6.05 32.58
CA GLY A 167 15.18 -6.10 33.54
C GLY A 167 16.26 -7.12 33.13
N GLY A 168 17.50 -6.64 32.98
CA GLY A 168 18.68 -7.46 32.62
C GLY A 168 18.88 -7.75 31.12
N GLU A 169 17.96 -7.37 30.23
CA GLU A 169 18.09 -7.65 28.79
C GLU A 169 19.22 -6.87 28.13
N LEU A 170 19.39 -5.59 28.51
CA LEU A 170 20.49 -4.76 28.00
C LEU A 170 21.86 -5.38 28.29
N ALA A 171 22.07 -5.84 29.53
CA ALA A 171 23.32 -6.50 29.93
C ALA A 171 23.58 -7.78 29.12
N ARG A 172 22.54 -8.60 28.89
CA ARG A 172 22.64 -9.79 28.03
C ARG A 172 23.00 -9.44 26.59
N LEU A 173 22.42 -8.38 26.03
CA LEU A 173 22.72 -7.94 24.67
C LEU A 173 24.14 -7.37 24.56
N VAL A 174 24.63 -6.65 25.56
CA VAL A 174 26.02 -6.18 25.64
C VAL A 174 26.99 -7.37 25.65
N GLU A 175 26.74 -8.37 26.50
CA GLU A 175 27.56 -9.57 26.59
C GLU A 175 27.54 -10.37 25.28
N LEU A 176 26.37 -10.52 24.68
CA LEU A 176 26.18 -11.28 23.44
C LEU A 176 26.82 -10.62 22.22
N THR A 177 26.69 -9.30 22.10
CA THR A 177 27.15 -8.53 20.92
C THR A 177 28.55 -7.96 21.08
N GLY A 178 29.06 -7.85 22.30
CA GLY A 178 30.29 -7.12 22.61
C GLY A 178 30.19 -5.62 22.28
N TRP A 179 29.00 -5.10 21.99
CA TRP A 179 28.76 -3.68 21.78
C TRP A 179 28.51 -2.99 23.11
N THR A 180 28.85 -1.70 23.18
CA THR A 180 28.54 -0.86 24.34
C THR A 180 27.04 -0.57 24.41
N GLU A 181 26.55 -0.23 25.60
CA GLU A 181 25.16 0.22 25.78
C GLU A 181 24.82 1.38 24.85
N ALA A 182 25.75 2.34 24.67
CA ALA A 182 25.57 3.47 23.78
C ALA A 182 25.34 3.04 22.32
N GLN A 183 26.09 2.04 21.84
CA GLN A 183 25.94 1.50 20.49
C GLN A 183 24.62 0.75 20.30
N LEU A 184 24.16 0.01 21.31
CA LEU A 184 22.86 -0.69 21.26
C LEU A 184 21.67 0.27 21.30
N MET A 185 21.85 1.44 21.93
CA MET A 185 20.83 2.49 22.03
C MET A 185 20.87 3.48 20.86
N GLU A 186 21.75 3.29 19.87
CA GLU A 186 21.68 4.08 18.63
C GLU A 186 20.35 3.81 17.91
N PRO A 187 19.67 4.86 17.42
CA PRO A 187 18.38 4.72 16.76
C PRO A 187 18.51 4.07 15.38
N MET A 188 18.63 2.74 15.38
CA MET A 188 18.58 1.88 14.20
C MET A 188 17.36 0.99 14.30
N SER A 189 16.51 1.02 13.28
CA SER A 189 15.26 0.25 13.24
C SER A 189 15.23 -0.69 12.05
N ILE A 190 14.76 -1.92 12.27
CA ILE A 190 14.48 -2.89 11.21
C ILE A 190 13.04 -2.73 10.76
N ASP A 191 12.12 -2.89 11.72
CA ASP A 191 10.68 -2.90 11.50
C ASP A 191 10.06 -1.56 11.88
N GLY A 192 10.58 -0.96 12.95
CA GLY A 192 10.23 0.35 13.38
C GLY A 192 9.06 0.44 14.34
N HIS A 193 9.17 1.25 15.39
CA HIS A 193 8.05 1.59 16.26
C HIS A 193 7.06 2.56 15.61
N TRP A 194 5.78 2.33 15.86
CA TRP A 194 4.67 3.15 15.41
C TRP A 194 3.76 3.45 16.56
N PHE A 195 3.43 4.72 16.76
CA PHE A 195 2.36 5.09 17.65
C PHE A 195 1.05 5.13 16.87
N VAL A 196 0.05 4.40 17.34
CA VAL A 196 -1.26 4.23 16.71
C VAL A 196 -2.35 4.73 17.66
N MET A 197 -3.37 5.39 17.10
CA MET A 197 -4.48 5.98 17.84
C MET A 197 -5.78 5.79 17.07
N SER A 198 -6.89 5.62 17.78
CA SER A 198 -8.21 5.52 17.17
C SER A 198 -9.27 6.22 18.00
N MET A 199 -10.26 6.76 17.29
CA MET A 199 -11.52 7.20 17.87
C MET A 199 -12.66 6.48 17.16
N ILE A 200 -13.38 5.63 17.90
CA ILE A 200 -14.48 4.81 17.37
C ILE A 200 -15.68 5.02 18.28
N HIS A 201 -16.75 5.64 17.77
CA HIS A 201 -17.99 5.93 18.53
C HIS A 201 -17.74 6.58 19.91
N GLY A 202 -16.75 7.49 20.00
CA GLY A 202 -16.34 8.17 21.24
C GLY A 202 -15.38 7.37 22.13
N GLY A 203 -15.20 6.07 21.88
CA GLY A 203 -14.13 5.27 22.46
C GLY A 203 -12.76 5.68 21.90
N ARG A 204 -11.75 5.74 22.77
CA ARG A 204 -10.38 6.11 22.41
C ARG A 204 -9.44 4.98 22.77
N ARG A 205 -8.56 4.61 21.84
CA ARG A 205 -7.49 3.63 22.04
C ARG A 205 -6.19 4.20 21.48
N SER A 206 -5.08 3.93 22.14
CA SER A 206 -3.75 4.27 21.63
C SER A 206 -2.72 3.26 22.10
N GLU A 207 -1.76 2.94 21.26
CA GLU A 207 -0.76 1.90 21.51
C GLU A 207 0.54 2.21 20.74
N ILE A 208 1.67 1.66 21.18
CA ILE A 208 2.89 1.62 20.38
C ILE A 208 3.07 0.20 19.88
N VAL A 209 3.15 0.05 18.56
CA VAL A 209 3.32 -1.24 17.88
C VAL A 209 4.64 -1.28 17.12
N LEU A 210 5.13 -2.48 16.81
CA LEU A 210 6.39 -2.70 16.09
C LEU A 210 6.10 -3.19 14.67
N GLY A 211 6.52 -2.42 13.67
CA GLY A 211 6.34 -2.71 12.25
C GLY A 211 5.04 -2.18 11.65
N VAL A 212 5.07 -1.92 10.35
CA VAL A 212 3.93 -1.49 9.53
C VAL A 212 2.80 -2.52 9.49
N ASP A 213 3.13 -3.82 9.51
CA ASP A 213 2.15 -4.90 9.52
C ASP A 213 1.25 -4.83 10.77
N GLN A 214 1.85 -4.45 11.91
CA GLN A 214 1.10 -4.30 13.16
C GLN A 214 0.19 -3.08 13.15
N VAL A 215 0.50 -2.02 12.39
CA VAL A 215 -0.41 -0.88 12.21
C VAL A 215 -1.70 -1.34 11.55
N GLN A 216 -1.60 -2.13 10.48
CA GLN A 216 -2.77 -2.64 9.77
C GLN A 216 -3.58 -3.62 10.61
N LEU A 217 -2.92 -4.60 11.26
CA LEU A 217 -3.59 -5.53 12.17
C LEU A 217 -4.32 -4.78 13.29
N TRP A 218 -3.67 -3.77 13.86
CA TRP A 218 -4.24 -2.96 14.93
C TRP A 218 -5.48 -2.17 14.49
N ILE A 219 -5.52 -1.63 13.27
CA ILE A 219 -6.71 -0.99 12.70
C ILE A 219 -7.87 -2.00 12.61
N GLN A 220 -7.58 -3.20 12.08
CA GLN A 220 -8.58 -4.27 11.91
C GLN A 220 -9.14 -4.73 13.26
N ASP A 221 -8.28 -4.94 14.25
CA ASP A 221 -8.69 -5.37 15.59
C ASP A 221 -9.46 -4.28 16.31
N SER A 222 -9.05 -3.02 16.18
CA SER A 222 -9.79 -1.89 16.74
C SER A 222 -11.21 -1.78 16.17
N LEU A 223 -11.40 -2.03 14.87
CA LEU A 223 -12.73 -2.11 14.27
C LEU A 223 -13.52 -3.31 14.78
N ARG A 224 -12.89 -4.48 14.95
CA ARG A 224 -13.52 -5.70 15.45
C ARG A 224 -14.03 -5.53 16.89
N ASP A 225 -13.21 -4.93 17.75
CA ASP A 225 -13.45 -4.80 19.19
C ASP A 225 -14.53 -3.76 19.50
N PHE A 226 -14.44 -2.57 18.90
CA PHE A 226 -15.37 -1.46 19.17
C PHE A 226 -16.59 -1.43 18.25
N CYS A 227 -16.57 -2.22 17.19
CA CYS A 227 -17.65 -2.31 16.22
C CYS A 227 -17.87 -3.79 15.83
N PRO A 228 -18.27 -4.66 16.78
CA PRO A 228 -18.54 -6.06 16.49
C PRO A 228 -19.66 -6.15 15.44
N GLY A 229 -19.30 -6.66 14.27
CA GLY A 229 -20.16 -6.59 13.09
C GLY A 229 -20.05 -5.27 12.33
N PHE A 230 -18.87 -4.64 12.25
CA PHE A 230 -18.56 -3.49 11.38
C PHE A 230 -19.22 -3.56 9.99
N HIS A 231 -19.29 -4.76 9.41
CA HIS A 231 -20.01 -5.03 8.16
C HIS A 231 -21.53 -4.75 8.26
N ARG A 232 -22.15 -5.11 9.39
CA ARG A 232 -23.56 -4.86 9.75
C ARG A 232 -23.81 -3.47 10.32
N VAL A 233 -22.84 -2.85 10.99
CA VAL A 233 -23.02 -1.53 11.65
C VAL A 233 -23.23 -0.43 10.62
N PHE A 234 -22.52 -0.48 9.49
CA PHE A 234 -22.83 0.42 8.39
C PHE A 234 -24.08 -0.05 7.62
N GLY A 235 -24.34 -1.35 7.47
CA GLY A 235 -25.55 -1.89 6.81
C GLY A 235 -25.73 -1.55 5.32
N THR A 236 -25.08 -0.48 4.87
CA THR A 236 -25.19 0.29 3.63
C THR A 236 -23.77 0.61 3.13
N ASP A 237 -23.60 1.58 2.23
CA ASP A 237 -22.28 1.95 1.70
C ASP A 237 -21.33 2.47 2.80
N CYS A 238 -20.04 2.29 2.56
CA CYS A 238 -18.96 2.76 3.43
C CYS A 238 -17.92 3.55 2.62
N ALA A 239 -17.41 4.63 3.19
CA ALA A 239 -16.30 5.40 2.63
C ALA A 239 -15.05 5.29 3.51
N ILE A 240 -13.90 5.03 2.89
CA ILE A 240 -12.59 5.07 3.55
C ILE A 240 -11.74 6.17 2.92
N THR A 241 -11.17 7.05 3.74
CA THR A 241 -10.30 8.14 3.29
C THR A 241 -8.95 8.03 3.96
N LEU A 242 -7.90 7.89 3.16
CA LEU A 242 -6.50 7.93 3.58
C LEU A 242 -6.00 9.37 3.44
N ARG A 243 -5.50 9.98 4.52
CA ARG A 243 -4.93 11.34 4.50
C ARG A 243 -3.53 11.35 5.07
N GLU A 244 -2.73 12.27 4.57
CA GLU A 244 -1.35 12.47 4.99
C GLU A 244 -1.17 13.90 5.51
N GLU A 245 -0.73 13.99 6.76
CA GLU A 245 -0.39 15.23 7.46
C GLU A 245 0.94 15.00 8.18
N LEU A 246 2.02 14.84 7.41
CA LEU A 246 3.32 14.40 7.92
C LEU A 246 3.76 15.15 9.19
N PRO A 247 4.25 14.43 10.22
CA PRO A 247 4.62 13.00 10.19
C PRO A 247 3.44 12.03 10.37
N TRP A 248 2.21 12.53 10.53
CA TRP A 248 1.02 11.72 10.77
C TRP A 248 0.36 11.21 9.49
N LEU A 249 -0.14 9.98 9.59
CA LEU A 249 -0.98 9.34 8.59
C LEU A 249 -2.33 9.02 9.22
N HIS A 250 -3.39 9.18 8.44
CA HIS A 250 -4.76 9.07 8.91
C HIS A 250 -5.59 8.16 8.02
N VAL A 251 -6.43 7.35 8.66
CA VAL A 251 -7.47 6.55 8.01
C VAL A 251 -8.80 6.96 8.64
N GLU A 252 -9.72 7.45 7.82
CA GLU A 252 -11.07 7.78 8.24
C GLU A 252 -12.03 6.78 7.59
N VAL A 253 -12.87 6.14 8.40
CA VAL A 253 -13.95 5.26 7.94
C VAL A 253 -15.27 5.94 8.28
N GLN A 254 -16.12 6.17 7.29
CA GLN A 254 -17.33 6.98 7.47
C GLN A 254 -18.52 6.44 6.68
N HIS A 255 -19.72 6.55 7.27
CA HIS A 255 -20.97 6.39 6.52
C HIS A 255 -21.15 7.59 5.57
N PRO A 256 -21.43 7.37 4.26
CA PRO A 256 -21.54 8.45 3.28
C PRO A 256 -22.57 9.54 3.64
N SER A 257 -23.66 9.15 4.30
CA SER A 257 -24.77 10.06 4.62
C SER A 257 -24.94 10.41 6.10
N ILE A 258 -24.18 9.78 7.00
CA ILE A 258 -24.34 9.96 8.45
C ILE A 258 -22.97 10.36 9.03
N PRO A 259 -22.65 11.67 9.07
CA PRO A 259 -21.33 12.13 9.48
C PRO A 259 -20.91 11.74 10.90
N ALA A 260 -21.89 11.53 11.79
CA ALA A 260 -21.65 11.08 13.16
C ALA A 260 -21.15 9.63 13.25
N MET A 261 -21.41 8.80 12.23
CA MET A 261 -20.87 7.45 12.11
C MET A 261 -19.50 7.51 11.44
N ARG A 262 -18.51 7.94 12.22
CA ARG A 262 -17.14 8.13 11.79
C ARG A 262 -16.19 7.47 12.77
N ASN A 263 -15.28 6.68 12.23
CA ASN A 263 -14.15 6.12 12.93
C ASN A 263 -12.88 6.73 12.36
N THR A 264 -11.99 7.19 13.23
CA THR A 264 -10.69 7.74 12.81
C THR A 264 -9.58 6.91 13.39
N PHE A 265 -8.54 6.71 12.60
CA PHE A 265 -7.29 6.10 12.98
C PHE A 265 -6.17 7.06 12.57
N SER A 266 -5.23 7.28 13.47
CA SER A 266 -4.06 8.12 13.23
C SER A 266 -2.83 7.35 13.68
N PHE A 267 -1.77 7.40 12.89
CA PHE A 267 -0.54 6.72 13.24
C PHE A 267 0.68 7.47 12.73
N VAL A 268 1.78 7.32 13.45
CA VAL A 268 3.03 8.04 13.21
C VAL A 268 4.22 7.16 13.56
N ARG A 269 5.26 7.24 12.74
CA ARG A 269 6.52 6.55 12.99
C ARG A 269 7.21 7.20 14.20
N CYS A 270 7.69 6.39 15.13
CA CYS A 270 8.40 6.89 16.30
C CYS A 270 9.81 6.30 16.44
N THR A 271 10.73 7.16 16.87
CA THR A 271 12.12 6.81 17.11
C THR A 271 12.42 7.01 18.59
N PRO A 272 12.69 5.93 19.35
CA PRO A 272 13.16 6.05 20.71
C PRO A 272 14.57 6.66 20.74
N THR A 273 14.80 7.55 21.69
CA THR A 273 16.10 8.14 21.98
C THR A 273 16.27 8.26 23.50
N PRO A 274 17.49 8.50 24.00
CA PRO A 274 17.69 8.74 25.44
C PRO A 274 16.85 9.90 26.01
N SER A 275 16.41 10.85 25.19
CA SER A 275 15.56 11.96 25.61
C SER A 275 14.05 11.67 25.52
N GLY A 276 13.66 10.47 25.08
CA GLY A 276 12.27 10.06 24.88
C GLY A 276 11.95 9.67 23.43
N LEU A 277 10.65 9.58 23.14
CA LEU A 277 10.12 9.22 21.83
C LEU A 277 9.95 10.45 20.94
N HIS A 278 10.49 10.38 19.72
CA HIS A 278 10.34 11.42 18.71
C HIS A 278 9.48 10.92 17.55
N TRP A 279 8.56 11.77 17.11
CA TRP A 279 7.78 11.55 15.90
C TRP A 279 8.63 11.87 14.68
N VAL A 280 8.71 10.93 13.74
CA VAL A 280 9.50 11.06 12.52
C VAL A 280 8.65 10.74 11.31
N ASN A 281 9.08 11.22 10.14
CA ASN A 281 8.42 10.83 8.91
C ASN A 281 8.61 9.32 8.66
N PRO A 282 7.59 8.62 8.12
CA PRO A 282 7.78 7.28 7.60
C PRO A 282 8.91 7.23 6.57
N SER A 283 9.72 6.19 6.63
CA SER A 283 10.73 5.92 5.61
C SER A 283 10.09 5.48 4.29
N TRP A 284 10.88 5.45 3.22
CA TRP A 284 10.42 4.88 1.95
C TRP A 284 9.96 3.42 2.08
N ARG A 285 10.69 2.62 2.88
CA ARG A 285 10.34 1.21 3.12
C ARG A 285 9.02 1.10 3.86
N ASP A 286 8.79 1.98 4.83
CA ASP A 286 7.52 2.04 5.56
C ASP A 286 6.36 2.29 4.58
N ARG A 287 6.50 3.30 3.70
CA ARG A 287 5.47 3.65 2.71
C ARG A 287 5.24 2.54 1.69
N PHE A 288 6.30 1.85 1.25
CA PHE A 288 6.19 0.74 0.30
C PHE A 288 5.26 -0.37 0.81
N TRP A 289 5.40 -0.76 2.08
CA TRP A 289 4.57 -1.82 2.66
C TRP A 289 3.20 -1.33 3.12
N LEU A 290 3.14 -0.09 3.60
CA LEU A 290 1.92 0.47 4.17
C LEU A 290 0.90 0.89 3.11
N ASP A 291 1.31 1.59 2.06
CA ASP A 291 0.38 2.27 1.13
C ASP A 291 -0.50 1.27 0.39
N ASP A 292 0.11 0.28 -0.27
CA ASP A 292 -0.62 -0.72 -1.05
C ASP A 292 -1.45 -1.63 -0.15
N SER A 293 -0.93 -2.01 1.03
CA SER A 293 -1.64 -2.88 1.95
C SER A 293 -2.88 -2.21 2.56
N LEU A 294 -2.78 -0.93 2.95
CA LEU A 294 -3.93 -0.16 3.41
C LEU A 294 -4.94 0.09 2.28
N LEU A 295 -4.47 0.30 1.05
CA LEU A 295 -5.35 0.50 -0.10
C LEU A 295 -6.11 -0.79 -0.43
N ASP A 296 -5.45 -1.94 -0.46
CA ASP A 296 -6.09 -3.23 -0.68
C ASP A 296 -7.11 -3.56 0.41
N TRP A 297 -6.75 -3.31 1.67
CA TRP A 297 -7.70 -3.40 2.79
C TRP A 297 -8.90 -2.47 2.56
N ALA A 298 -8.68 -1.20 2.21
CA ALA A 298 -9.76 -0.26 1.97
C ALA A 298 -10.70 -0.72 0.83
N PHE A 299 -10.13 -1.31 -0.23
CA PHE A 299 -10.89 -1.83 -1.38
C PHE A 299 -11.78 -3.02 -1.04
N ILE A 300 -11.43 -3.78 -0.01
CA ILE A 300 -12.22 -4.91 0.50
C ILE A 300 -13.32 -4.43 1.45
N HIS A 301 -13.10 -3.34 2.18
CA HIS A 301 -13.99 -2.91 3.28
C HIS A 301 -14.89 -1.72 2.98
N ALA A 302 -14.71 -1.04 1.83
CA ALA A 302 -15.48 0.14 1.45
C ALA A 302 -16.08 0.06 0.03
N ASN A 303 -16.95 1.02 -0.26
CA ASN A 303 -17.57 1.28 -1.55
C ASN A 303 -16.98 2.53 -2.21
N PHE A 304 -16.43 3.43 -1.39
CA PHE A 304 -15.75 4.65 -1.82
C PHE A 304 -14.41 4.74 -1.11
N VAL A 305 -13.33 4.97 -1.85
CA VAL A 305 -11.98 5.10 -1.30
C VAL A 305 -11.33 6.35 -1.82
N VAL A 306 -10.73 7.13 -0.92
CA VAL A 306 -9.80 8.21 -1.26
C VAL A 306 -8.42 7.78 -0.81
N GLY A 307 -7.49 7.59 -1.76
CA GLY A 307 -6.11 7.17 -1.45
C GLY A 307 -5.26 8.31 -0.89
N PHE A 308 -4.05 8.01 -0.41
CA PHE A 308 -3.07 9.03 0.02
C PHE A 308 -2.70 10.03 -1.09
N ASP A 309 -2.95 9.65 -2.35
CA ASP A 309 -2.76 10.50 -3.52
C ASP A 309 -3.92 11.48 -3.77
N GLY A 310 -4.95 11.44 -2.93
CA GLY A 310 -6.15 12.27 -3.02
C GLY A 310 -7.12 11.84 -4.11
N GLN A 311 -6.87 10.74 -4.83
CA GLN A 311 -7.79 10.26 -5.85
C GLN A 311 -8.97 9.55 -5.20
N ALA A 312 -10.18 10.00 -5.54
CA ALA A 312 -11.42 9.33 -5.18
C ALA A 312 -11.74 8.23 -6.20
N VAL A 313 -12.06 7.04 -5.69
CA VAL A 313 -12.40 5.85 -6.47
C VAL A 313 -13.64 5.18 -5.85
N PRO A 314 -14.71 4.90 -6.62
CA PRO A 314 -14.89 5.29 -8.02
C PRO A 314 -15.01 6.81 -8.19
N SER A 315 -14.63 7.33 -9.37
CA SER A 315 -14.84 8.75 -9.70
C SER A 315 -16.21 9.02 -10.32
N ASP A 316 -16.76 8.05 -11.05
CA ASP A 316 -18.11 8.08 -11.60
C ASP A 316 -18.82 6.73 -11.38
N MET A 317 -19.95 6.79 -10.68
CA MET A 317 -20.80 5.63 -10.40
C MET A 317 -21.44 5.06 -11.67
N ARG A 318 -21.78 5.90 -12.66
CA ARG A 318 -22.40 5.44 -13.91
C ARG A 318 -21.41 4.73 -14.84
N ALA A 319 -20.11 4.92 -14.60
CA ALA A 319 -19.02 4.24 -15.30
C ALA A 319 -18.67 2.87 -14.72
N LEU A 320 -19.34 2.43 -13.64
CA LEU A 320 -19.10 1.12 -13.04
C LEU A 320 -19.55 -0.03 -13.94
N ARG A 321 -18.75 -1.09 -13.98
CA ARG A 321 -18.98 -2.33 -14.76
C ARG A 321 -18.54 -3.54 -13.95
N LEU A 322 -19.09 -4.71 -14.26
CA LEU A 322 -18.50 -5.98 -13.83
C LEU A 322 -17.63 -6.54 -14.96
N LEU A 323 -16.36 -6.75 -14.68
CA LEU A 323 -15.41 -7.35 -15.60
C LEU A 323 -15.23 -8.83 -15.24
N ILE A 324 -15.43 -9.70 -16.22
CA ILE A 324 -15.17 -11.13 -16.08
C ILE A 324 -13.85 -11.43 -16.77
N ALA A 325 -12.89 -11.97 -16.02
CA ALA A 325 -11.58 -12.32 -16.53
C ALA A 325 -11.21 -13.76 -16.17
N ARG A 326 -10.39 -14.41 -17.01
CA ARG A 326 -9.79 -15.71 -16.67
C ARG A 326 -8.62 -15.48 -15.70
N ARG A 327 -8.58 -16.25 -14.61
CA ARG A 327 -7.57 -16.08 -13.55
C ARG A 327 -6.15 -16.46 -13.98
N SER A 328 -6.01 -17.39 -14.92
CA SER A 328 -4.70 -17.93 -15.34
C SER A 328 -3.81 -16.92 -16.08
N ASP A 329 -4.42 -16.10 -16.93
CA ASP A 329 -3.75 -15.18 -17.85
C ASP A 329 -4.26 -13.73 -17.74
N GLY A 330 -5.33 -13.50 -16.96
CA GLY A 330 -5.98 -12.20 -16.83
C GLY A 330 -6.77 -11.79 -18.07
N GLU A 331 -7.03 -12.71 -19.01
CA GLU A 331 -7.75 -12.41 -20.24
C GLU A 331 -9.17 -11.89 -19.92
N HIS A 332 -9.53 -10.72 -20.45
CA HIS A 332 -10.86 -10.16 -20.31
C HIS A 332 -11.84 -10.91 -21.22
N LEU A 333 -12.80 -11.60 -20.62
CA LEU A 333 -13.76 -12.44 -21.34
C LEU A 333 -15.06 -11.70 -21.63
N ALA A 334 -15.55 -10.93 -20.67
CA ALA A 334 -16.81 -10.20 -20.80
C ALA A 334 -16.86 -8.97 -19.90
N VAL A 335 -17.73 -8.01 -20.27
CA VAL A 335 -17.98 -6.80 -19.49
C VAL A 335 -19.49 -6.59 -19.38
N VAL A 336 -20.01 -6.62 -18.16
CA VAL A 336 -21.42 -6.38 -17.86
C VAL A 336 -21.63 -4.89 -17.63
N LYS A 337 -22.45 -4.27 -18.48
CA LYS A 337 -22.74 -2.83 -18.44
C LYS A 337 -23.99 -2.45 -17.67
N GLY A 338 -24.95 -3.37 -17.52
CA GLY A 338 -26.14 -3.13 -16.72
C GLY A 338 -27.13 -2.11 -17.27
N ASN A 339 -27.07 -1.69 -18.54
CA ASN A 339 -27.93 -0.62 -19.08
C ASN A 339 -28.06 0.59 -18.14
N MET A 340 -26.93 1.12 -17.65
CA MET A 340 -26.93 2.23 -16.69
C MET A 340 -27.71 3.47 -17.16
N GLU A 341 -27.92 3.62 -18.46
CA GLU A 341 -28.74 4.68 -19.08
C GLU A 341 -30.22 4.60 -18.65
N GLU A 342 -30.71 3.41 -18.30
CA GLU A 342 -32.09 3.18 -17.86
C GLU A 342 -32.30 3.44 -16.36
N LEU A 343 -31.23 3.56 -15.57
CA LEU A 343 -31.33 3.89 -14.15
C LEU A 343 -31.71 5.36 -13.97
N PRO A 344 -32.91 5.68 -13.41
CA PRO A 344 -33.35 7.06 -13.26
C PRO A 344 -32.50 7.84 -12.25
N ASP A 345 -32.23 9.12 -12.55
CA ASP A 345 -31.41 10.00 -11.69
C ASP A 345 -32.05 10.23 -10.32
N ASP A 346 -33.37 10.36 -10.24
CA ASP A 346 -34.12 10.56 -9.00
C ASP A 346 -34.03 9.36 -8.06
N VAL A 347 -34.03 8.14 -8.61
CA VAL A 347 -33.80 6.91 -7.86
C VAL A 347 -32.39 6.91 -7.27
N LEU A 348 -31.37 7.18 -8.11
CA LEU A 348 -29.98 7.21 -7.67
C LEU A 348 -29.74 8.29 -6.61
N ASP A 349 -30.30 9.48 -6.78
CA ASP A 349 -30.20 10.58 -5.83
C ASP A 349 -30.87 10.25 -4.48
N ASN A 350 -31.99 9.53 -4.51
CA ASN A 350 -32.64 9.08 -3.28
C ASN A 350 -31.76 8.12 -2.49
N PHE A 351 -31.20 7.09 -3.16
CA PHE A 351 -30.29 6.15 -2.51
C PHE A 351 -28.97 6.80 -2.08
N LYS A 352 -28.49 7.81 -2.82
CA LYS A 352 -27.34 8.61 -2.40
C LYS A 352 -27.58 9.34 -1.08
N ARG A 353 -28.77 9.92 -0.87
CA ARG A 353 -29.13 10.54 0.41
C ARG A 353 -29.20 9.53 1.55
N GLN A 354 -29.54 8.28 1.27
CA GLN A 354 -29.59 7.20 2.25
C GLN A 354 -28.22 6.55 2.50
N GLY A 355 -27.25 6.75 1.59
CA GLY A 355 -25.92 6.14 1.69
C GLY A 355 -25.88 4.73 1.13
N GLU A 356 -26.69 4.44 0.11
CA GLU A 356 -26.83 3.12 -0.52
C GLU A 356 -26.67 3.17 -2.05
N SER A 357 -26.19 4.31 -2.57
CA SER A 357 -26.03 4.54 -4.01
C SER A 357 -25.17 3.48 -4.71
N HIS A 358 -24.12 2.99 -4.06
CA HIS A 358 -23.22 2.00 -4.64
C HIS A 358 -23.84 0.62 -4.67
N ASP A 359 -24.45 0.17 -3.58
CA ASP A 359 -25.17 -1.10 -3.54
C ASP A 359 -26.31 -1.17 -4.59
N VAL A 360 -27.02 -0.06 -4.83
CA VAL A 360 -28.06 0.02 -5.88
C VAL A 360 -27.47 -0.08 -7.29
N VAL A 361 -26.41 0.69 -7.58
CA VAL A 361 -25.76 0.65 -8.89
C VAL A 361 -25.18 -0.74 -9.18
N VAL A 362 -24.49 -1.34 -8.21
CA VAL A 362 -23.93 -2.69 -8.39
C VAL A 362 -25.05 -3.73 -8.55
N SER A 363 -26.14 -3.63 -7.79
CA SER A 363 -27.30 -4.52 -7.97
C SER A 363 -27.92 -4.39 -9.36
N TRP A 364 -28.00 -3.17 -9.89
CA TRP A 364 -28.51 -2.89 -11.23
C TRP A 364 -27.61 -3.51 -12.31
N ILE A 365 -26.29 -3.33 -12.20
CA ILE A 365 -25.33 -3.92 -13.12
C ILE A 365 -25.35 -5.46 -13.06
N ALA A 366 -25.45 -6.00 -11.85
CA ALA A 366 -25.47 -7.44 -11.62
C ALA A 366 -26.70 -8.15 -12.20
N ALA A 367 -27.76 -7.42 -12.59
CA ALA A 367 -28.94 -8.02 -13.20
C ALA A 367 -28.61 -8.76 -14.50
N GLY A 368 -27.63 -8.28 -15.27
CA GLY A 368 -27.14 -8.90 -16.51
C GLY A 368 -25.92 -9.81 -16.33
N LEU A 369 -25.56 -10.15 -15.08
CA LEU A 369 -24.34 -10.92 -14.80
C LEU A 369 -24.47 -12.38 -15.23
N TRP A 370 -25.65 -12.98 -15.05
CA TRP A 370 -25.87 -14.39 -15.37
C TRP A 370 -25.68 -14.65 -16.87
N GLU A 371 -26.27 -13.81 -17.72
CA GLU A 371 -26.20 -13.90 -19.18
C GLU A 371 -24.77 -13.77 -19.71
N ALA A 372 -23.89 -13.10 -18.97
CA ALA A 372 -22.47 -12.99 -19.31
C ALA A 372 -21.64 -14.18 -18.78
N VAL A 373 -22.04 -14.78 -17.65
CA VAL A 373 -21.34 -15.89 -17.01
C VAL A 373 -21.72 -17.23 -17.64
N GLU A 374 -23.01 -17.48 -17.87
CA GLU A 374 -23.57 -18.75 -18.36
C GLU A 374 -22.83 -19.31 -19.59
N PRO A 375 -22.52 -18.53 -20.65
CA PRO A 375 -21.81 -19.03 -21.81
C PRO A 375 -20.38 -19.52 -21.50
N LEU A 376 -19.76 -19.02 -20.42
CA LEU A 376 -18.40 -19.40 -20.00
C LEU A 376 -18.38 -20.72 -19.22
N LEU A 377 -19.55 -21.21 -18.79
CA LEU A 377 -19.68 -22.42 -17.97
C LEU A 377 -20.02 -23.67 -18.80
N HIS A 378 -20.07 -23.57 -20.13
CA HIS A 378 -20.49 -24.64 -21.05
C HIS A 378 -19.65 -25.93 -20.98
N ASP A 379 -18.42 -25.86 -20.46
CA ASP A 379 -17.48 -26.99 -20.36
C ASP A 379 -17.82 -28.01 -19.27
N GLY A 380 -18.88 -27.78 -18.48
CA GLY A 380 -19.35 -28.73 -17.48
C GLY A 380 -20.77 -28.44 -16.98
N PRO A 381 -21.48 -29.46 -16.48
CA PRO A 381 -22.80 -29.27 -15.89
C PRO A 381 -22.77 -28.27 -14.74
N ALA A 382 -23.86 -27.53 -14.54
CA ALA A 382 -23.99 -26.47 -13.54
C ALA A 382 -23.55 -26.89 -12.12
N GLU A 383 -23.80 -28.15 -11.75
CA GLU A 383 -23.44 -28.76 -10.47
C GLU A 383 -21.93 -28.79 -10.17
N GLN A 384 -21.10 -28.73 -11.21
CA GLN A 384 -19.65 -28.76 -11.09
C GLN A 384 -19.06 -27.38 -10.85
N TRP A 385 -19.86 -26.31 -10.86
CA TRP A 385 -19.36 -24.96 -10.66
C TRP A 385 -19.61 -24.50 -9.23
N GLN A 386 -18.61 -23.85 -8.65
CA GLN A 386 -18.68 -23.18 -7.36
C GLN A 386 -18.46 -21.69 -7.57
N VAL A 387 -19.31 -20.90 -6.94
CA VAL A 387 -19.14 -19.46 -6.84
C VAL A 387 -18.74 -19.14 -5.41
N GLN A 388 -17.72 -18.30 -5.21
CA GLN A 388 -17.29 -17.88 -3.88
C GLN A 388 -16.85 -16.42 -3.91
N GLN A 389 -17.23 -15.65 -2.90
CA GLN A 389 -16.66 -14.32 -2.70
C GLN A 389 -15.22 -14.44 -2.14
N SER A 390 -14.28 -13.68 -2.70
CA SER A 390 -12.90 -13.61 -2.24
C SER A 390 -12.39 -12.16 -2.27
N GLY A 391 -12.13 -11.56 -1.11
CA GLY A 391 -11.77 -10.14 -1.01
C GLY A 391 -12.77 -9.21 -1.71
N ALA A 392 -12.30 -8.40 -2.65
CA ALA A 392 -13.11 -7.46 -3.44
C ALA A 392 -13.58 -8.05 -4.79
N CYS A 393 -13.69 -9.39 -4.91
CA CYS A 393 -14.11 -10.05 -6.14
C CYS A 393 -14.95 -11.31 -5.88
N ILE A 394 -15.53 -11.84 -6.96
CA ILE A 394 -16.22 -13.13 -6.96
C ILE A 394 -15.40 -14.09 -7.82
N VAL A 395 -15.15 -15.28 -7.31
CA VAL A 395 -14.43 -16.36 -7.98
C VAL A 395 -15.42 -17.43 -8.39
N ILE A 396 -15.36 -17.84 -9.66
CA ILE A 396 -16.14 -18.94 -10.21
C ILE A 396 -15.14 -20.01 -10.64
N ARG A 397 -15.23 -21.20 -10.04
CA ARG A 397 -14.29 -22.30 -10.31
C ARG A 397 -15.02 -23.62 -10.37
N ARG A 398 -14.41 -24.60 -11.02
CA ARG A 398 -14.93 -25.97 -11.02
C ARG A 398 -14.61 -26.66 -9.70
N ASP A 399 -15.58 -27.38 -9.15
CA ASP A 399 -15.41 -28.23 -7.99
C ASP A 399 -14.59 -29.47 -8.36
N ALA A 400 -13.34 -29.52 -7.90
CA ALA A 400 -12.46 -30.66 -8.11
C ALA A 400 -12.85 -31.90 -7.29
N SER A 401 -13.75 -31.77 -6.31
CA SER A 401 -14.18 -32.87 -5.45
C SER A 401 -15.30 -33.72 -6.07
N ILE A 402 -16.03 -33.17 -7.05
CA ILE A 402 -17.08 -33.89 -7.76
C ILE A 402 -16.45 -34.74 -8.88
N ARG A 403 -16.14 -36.00 -8.56
CA ARG A 403 -15.71 -37.00 -9.55
C ARG A 403 -16.94 -37.64 -10.20
N TRP A 404 -17.13 -37.41 -11.50
CA TRP A 404 -18.09 -38.18 -12.28
C TRP A 404 -17.39 -39.31 -13.04
N GLU A 405 -17.83 -40.54 -12.79
CA GLU A 405 -17.48 -41.72 -13.58
C GLU A 405 -18.42 -41.82 -14.81
N GLY A 406 -18.15 -40.99 -15.82
CA GLY A 406 -18.80 -41.11 -17.14
C GLY A 406 -17.97 -42.00 -18.08
N PRO A 407 -18.60 -42.81 -18.96
CA PRO A 407 -17.88 -43.67 -19.90
C PRO A 407 -17.27 -42.82 -21.02
N GLY A 408 -16.01 -42.45 -20.86
CA GLY A 408 -15.24 -41.71 -21.87
C GLY A 408 -14.16 -40.87 -21.22
N ARG A 409 -12.94 -41.42 -21.15
CA ARG A 409 -11.75 -40.68 -20.71
C ARG A 409 -11.46 -39.53 -21.70
N CYS A 410 -12.02 -38.37 -21.45
CA CYS A 410 -11.34 -37.11 -21.78
C CYS A 410 -10.70 -36.61 -20.49
N VAL A 411 -9.37 -36.47 -20.51
CA VAL A 411 -8.64 -35.71 -19.48
C VAL A 411 -9.34 -34.35 -19.37
N PRO A 412 -9.71 -33.87 -18.16
CA PRO A 412 -10.30 -32.56 -18.03
C PRO A 412 -9.28 -31.56 -18.58
N VAL A 413 -9.64 -30.84 -19.65
CA VAL A 413 -8.96 -29.58 -19.96
C VAL A 413 -9.03 -28.75 -18.68
N PRO A 414 -7.93 -28.15 -18.19
CA PRO A 414 -7.99 -27.34 -16.99
C PRO A 414 -9.06 -26.26 -17.19
N SER A 415 -10.21 -26.46 -16.56
CA SER A 415 -11.35 -25.56 -16.64
C SER A 415 -10.94 -24.25 -16.01
N GLY A 416 -11.04 -23.16 -16.77
CA GLY A 416 -10.62 -21.85 -16.33
C GLY A 416 -11.32 -21.45 -15.03
N GLU A 417 -10.54 -20.99 -14.06
CA GLU A 417 -11.06 -20.23 -12.94
C GLU A 417 -11.35 -18.82 -13.44
N TYR A 418 -12.56 -18.32 -13.20
CA TYR A 418 -12.99 -16.99 -13.61
C TYR A 418 -13.10 -16.08 -12.40
N VAL A 419 -12.77 -14.81 -12.59
CA VAL A 419 -12.89 -13.77 -11.58
C VAL A 419 -13.80 -12.68 -12.10
N VAL A 420 -14.83 -12.35 -11.32
CA VAL A 420 -15.69 -11.19 -11.54
C VAL A 420 -15.20 -10.07 -10.63
N GLN A 421 -14.80 -8.95 -11.22
CA GLN A 421 -14.30 -7.78 -10.51
C GLN A 421 -15.18 -6.57 -10.82
N LEU A 422 -15.36 -5.71 -9.83
CA LEU A 422 -15.95 -4.40 -10.06
C LEU A 422 -14.86 -3.46 -10.60
N VAL A 423 -15.17 -2.78 -11.70
CA VAL A 423 -14.25 -1.84 -12.35
C VAL A 423 -14.98 -0.57 -12.75
N GLU A 424 -14.22 0.51 -12.92
CA GLU A 424 -14.68 1.76 -13.54
C GLU A 424 -14.10 1.89 -14.94
N GLN A 425 -14.96 2.23 -15.90
CA GLN A 425 -14.58 2.44 -17.29
C GLN A 425 -14.09 3.88 -17.49
N LEU A 426 -12.79 4.07 -17.77
CA LEU A 426 -12.14 5.40 -17.87
C LEU A 426 -12.18 6.03 -19.28
N GLY A 427 -12.65 5.30 -20.28
CA GLY A 427 -12.58 5.65 -21.71
C GLY A 427 -11.68 4.69 -22.50
N ASP A 428 -11.86 4.62 -23.83
CA ASP A 428 -11.06 3.77 -24.75
C ASP A 428 -10.96 2.29 -24.34
N GLY A 429 -12.02 1.73 -23.74
CA GLY A 429 -12.03 0.33 -23.28
C GLY A 429 -11.07 0.04 -22.12
N LYS A 430 -10.52 1.07 -21.47
CA LYS A 430 -9.66 0.91 -20.29
C LYS A 430 -10.50 0.83 -19.03
N PHE A 431 -10.09 -0.07 -18.15
CA PHE A 431 -10.72 -0.34 -16.87
C PHE A 431 -9.76 -0.02 -15.74
N ARG A 432 -10.28 0.54 -14.66
CA ARG A 432 -9.58 0.72 -13.39
C ARG A 432 -10.30 -0.07 -12.31
N ARG A 433 -9.55 -0.79 -11.49
CA ARG A 433 -10.08 -1.48 -10.31
C ARG A 433 -10.70 -0.44 -9.37
N VAL A 434 -11.86 -0.76 -8.82
CA VAL A 434 -12.54 0.07 -7.81
C VAL A 434 -12.75 -0.73 -6.52
N PRO A 435 -12.99 -0.06 -5.38
CA PRO A 435 -13.39 -0.75 -4.16
C PRO A 435 -14.70 -1.50 -4.37
N TRP A 436 -14.77 -2.74 -3.87
CA TRP A 436 -16.00 -3.51 -3.81
C TRP A 436 -16.09 -4.19 -2.46
N ARG A 437 -16.87 -3.58 -1.58
CA ARG A 437 -17.05 -4.05 -0.22
C ARG A 437 -17.43 -5.53 -0.19
N GLN A 438 -16.72 -6.30 0.61
CA GLN A 438 -16.86 -7.76 0.74
C GLN A 438 -18.31 -8.19 0.92
N SER A 439 -19.06 -7.55 1.83
CA SER A 439 -20.46 -7.88 2.09
C SER A 439 -21.38 -7.59 0.89
N SER A 440 -21.04 -6.59 0.07
CA SER A 440 -21.78 -6.27 -1.15
C SER A 440 -21.46 -7.27 -2.26
N ALA A 441 -20.19 -7.67 -2.39
CA ALA A 441 -19.77 -8.72 -3.32
C ALA A 441 -20.41 -10.09 -2.96
N GLU A 442 -20.48 -10.41 -1.67
CA GLU A 442 -21.12 -11.61 -1.15
C GLU A 442 -22.61 -11.69 -1.52
N LYS A 443 -23.37 -10.60 -1.36
CA LYS A 443 -24.78 -10.54 -1.80
C LYS A 443 -24.94 -10.90 -3.28
N ILE A 444 -24.05 -10.44 -4.15
CA ILE A 444 -24.09 -10.75 -5.59
C ILE A 444 -23.63 -12.19 -5.86
N ALA A 445 -22.61 -12.67 -5.15
CA ALA A 445 -22.17 -14.06 -5.23
C ALA A 445 -23.29 -15.03 -4.86
N GLU A 446 -24.05 -14.77 -3.79
CA GLU A 446 -25.20 -15.58 -3.39
C GLU A 446 -26.32 -15.59 -4.44
N ARG A 447 -26.62 -14.45 -5.07
CA ARG A 447 -27.57 -14.40 -6.20
C ARG A 447 -27.10 -15.26 -7.37
N LEU A 448 -25.81 -15.23 -7.69
CA LEU A 448 -25.23 -16.02 -8.77
C LEU A 448 -25.25 -17.53 -8.43
N LYS A 449 -24.96 -17.90 -7.17
CA LYS A 449 -25.11 -19.28 -6.69
C LYS A 449 -26.54 -19.78 -6.83
N GLN A 450 -27.52 -18.96 -6.45
CA GLN A 450 -28.93 -19.32 -6.57
C GLN A 450 -29.30 -19.60 -8.03
N ARG A 451 -28.90 -18.73 -8.98
CA ARG A 451 -29.13 -18.95 -10.41
C ARG A 451 -28.49 -20.22 -10.94
N LEU A 452 -27.26 -20.49 -10.51
CA LEU A 452 -26.56 -21.73 -10.87
C LEU A 452 -27.29 -22.97 -10.34
N GLY A 453 -27.84 -22.91 -9.13
CA GLY A 453 -28.67 -23.97 -8.55
C GLY A 453 -29.97 -24.20 -9.30
N GLU A 454 -30.69 -23.11 -9.64
CA GLU A 454 -31.91 -23.16 -10.47
C GLU A 454 -31.65 -23.85 -11.83
N GLU A 455 -30.51 -23.56 -12.46
CA GLU A 455 -30.12 -24.15 -13.74
C GLU A 455 -29.71 -25.62 -13.61
N ALA A 456 -29.04 -25.99 -12.52
CA ALA A 456 -28.76 -27.39 -12.22
C ALA A 456 -30.05 -28.22 -12.04
N GLU A 457 -31.08 -27.65 -11.39
CA GLU A 457 -32.38 -28.31 -11.23
C GLU A 457 -33.12 -28.46 -12.55
N ARG A 458 -33.10 -27.43 -13.42
CA ARG A 458 -33.72 -27.50 -14.76
C ARG A 458 -33.11 -28.59 -15.63
N ASN A 459 -31.80 -28.78 -15.57
CA ASN A 459 -31.09 -29.79 -16.36
C ASN A 459 -31.25 -31.23 -15.82
N ARG A 460 -31.90 -31.41 -14.66
CA ARG A 460 -32.24 -32.73 -14.09
C ARG A 460 -33.63 -33.24 -14.47
N VAL A 461 -34.51 -32.35 -14.97
CA VAL A 461 -35.88 -32.65 -15.43
C VAL A 461 -35.86 -32.91 -16.93
#